data_AF-A0A497GYF8-F1
#
_entry.id   AF-A0A497GYF8-F1
#
_cell.length_a   1.000
_cell.length_b   1.000
_cell.length_c   1.000
_cell.angle_alpha   90.00
_cell.angle_beta   90.00
_cell.angle_gamma   90.00
#
_symmetry.space_group_name_H-M   'P 1'
#
loop_
_entity.id
_entity.type
_entity.pdbx_description
1 polymer ?
#
loop_
_entity_poly.entity_id
_entity_poly.type
_entity_poly.pdbx_seq_one_letter_code
_entity_poly.pdbx_strand_id
1 'polypeptide(L)'
;MMKMNKRFVDIPFKYESKTVSKATNAKIYKGAIILTPGRYADTVTQDYVYYSEDVLRKYATNWSTNFLNIDHSSSVIHRIGYVVNPRYEDGAVKGDLYIFPYTSVARDTIALIDNGLVNALSCEILTTDHYDYLKKCIVVDDIEFFGCAVVTNPACKDARIK
;
A
#
# COMPACT_ATOMS: atom_id res chain seq x y z
N MET A 1 -2.31 56.08 -4.15
CA MET A 1 -2.57 54.78 -4.79
C MET A 1 -1.85 53.70 -3.97
N MET A 2 -2.58 52.91 -3.17
CA MET A 2 -2.00 51.92 -2.25
C MET A 2 -1.39 50.74 -3.02
N LYS A 3 -0.13 50.37 -2.72
CA LYS A 3 0.44 49.09 -3.14
C LYS A 3 -0.24 47.96 -2.36
N MET A 4 -1.03 47.14 -3.05
CA MET A 4 -1.51 45.86 -2.50
C MET A 4 -0.31 44.94 -2.27
N ASN A 5 -0.01 44.63 -1.00
CA ASN A 5 0.85 43.50 -0.68
C ASN A 5 0.15 42.21 -1.14
N LYS A 6 0.76 41.49 -2.09
CA LYS A 6 0.35 40.12 -2.44
C LYS A 6 0.36 39.27 -1.16
N ARG A 7 -0.80 38.75 -0.77
CA ARG A 7 -0.97 37.92 0.45
C ARG A 7 -0.68 36.43 0.24
N PHE A 8 -0.14 36.03 -0.90
CA PHE A 8 0.22 34.65 -1.16
C PHE A 8 1.56 34.57 -1.87
N VAL A 9 2.41 33.68 -1.35
CA VAL A 9 3.65 33.23 -1.98
C VAL A 9 3.25 32.28 -3.10
N ASP A 10 3.70 32.56 -4.32
CA ASP A 10 3.67 31.56 -5.40
C ASP A 10 4.67 30.46 -5.03
N ILE A 11 4.19 29.43 -4.35
CA ILE A 11 5.01 28.26 -4.03
C ILE A 11 4.93 27.34 -5.25
N PRO A 12 6.05 27.08 -5.95
CA PRO A 12 6.06 26.14 -7.05
C PRO A 12 5.66 24.75 -6.54
N PHE A 13 4.65 24.15 -7.18
CA PHE A 13 4.21 22.79 -6.90
C PHE A 13 5.37 21.83 -7.17
N LYS A 14 5.84 21.16 -6.11
CA LYS A 14 6.76 20.02 -6.19
C LYS A 14 6.08 18.80 -5.62
N TYR A 15 6.14 17.70 -6.38
CA TYR A 15 5.55 16.42 -6.04
C TYR A 15 6.32 15.77 -4.88
N GLU A 16 6.07 16.20 -3.65
CA GLU A 16 6.35 15.43 -2.43
C GLU A 16 5.25 15.69 -1.40
N SER A 17 4.19 14.88 -1.46
CA SER A 17 3.06 14.95 -0.53
C SER A 17 3.42 14.40 0.86
N LYS A 18 4.27 15.11 1.62
CA LYS A 18 4.50 14.81 3.04
C LYS A 18 3.46 15.57 3.85
N THR A 19 2.36 14.89 4.22
CA THR A 19 1.41 15.44 5.20
C THR A 19 1.67 14.81 6.56
N VAL A 20 1.92 15.62 7.57
CA VAL A 20 1.96 15.18 8.98
C VAL A 20 0.62 15.53 9.61
N SER A 21 -0.07 14.53 10.16
CA SER A 21 -1.27 14.79 10.96
C SER A 21 -0.87 15.58 12.22
N LYS A 22 -1.35 16.82 12.36
CA LYS A 22 -1.01 17.70 13.50
C LYS A 22 -1.47 17.14 14.85
N ALA A 23 -2.44 16.22 14.86
CA ALA A 23 -2.97 15.61 16.08
C ALA A 23 -2.20 14.35 16.50
N THR A 24 -1.65 13.59 15.55
CA THR A 24 -1.05 12.26 15.84
C THR A 24 0.42 12.16 15.46
N ASN A 25 0.99 13.18 14.80
CA ASN A 25 2.28 13.14 14.12
C ASN A 25 2.41 11.99 13.10
N ALA A 26 1.29 11.37 12.71
CA ALA A 26 1.30 10.30 11.72
C ALA A 26 1.83 10.83 10.40
N LYS A 27 2.73 10.05 9.79
CA LYS A 27 3.22 10.28 8.44
C LYS A 27 2.27 9.61 7.47
N ILE A 28 1.77 10.39 6.51
CA ILE A 28 0.82 9.91 5.51
C ILE A 28 1.52 9.77 4.15
N TYR A 29 1.51 8.57 3.59
CA TYR A 29 1.93 8.29 2.21
C TYR A 29 0.67 8.05 1.38
N LYS A 30 0.34 8.97 0.46
CA LYS A 30 -0.91 8.93 -0.29
C LYS A 30 -0.78 8.11 -1.56
N GLY A 31 -1.82 7.36 -1.90
CA GLY A 31 -1.92 6.65 -3.18
C GLY A 31 -0.87 5.55 -3.37
N ALA A 32 -0.45 4.91 -2.28
CA ALA A 32 0.40 3.73 -2.36
C ALA A 32 -0.32 2.64 -3.16
N ILE A 33 0.42 1.98 -4.07
CA ILE A 33 -0.09 0.89 -4.89
C ILE A 33 0.03 -0.39 -4.07
N ILE A 34 -1.11 -0.97 -3.73
CA ILE A 34 -1.20 -2.18 -2.91
C ILE A 34 -1.10 -3.43 -3.80
N LEU A 35 -1.86 -3.45 -4.91
CA LEU A 35 -1.89 -4.59 -5.82
C LEU A 35 -2.33 -4.14 -7.22
N THR A 36 -1.66 -4.64 -8.25
CA THR A 36 -2.03 -4.45 -9.67
C THR A 36 -2.53 -5.76 -10.28
N PRO A 37 -3.30 -5.72 -11.38
CA PRO A 37 -3.66 -6.92 -12.12
C PRO A 37 -2.41 -7.65 -12.61
N GLY A 38 -2.40 -8.97 -12.50
CA GLY A 38 -1.22 -9.74 -12.91
C GLY A 38 -1.18 -11.15 -12.38
N ARG A 39 -0.10 -11.84 -12.75
CA ARG A 39 0.20 -13.21 -12.36
C ARG A 39 1.41 -13.16 -11.42
N TYR A 40 1.21 -13.51 -10.15
CA TYR A 40 2.23 -13.45 -9.11
C TYR A 40 2.47 -14.85 -8.55
N ALA A 41 3.72 -15.16 -8.24
CA ALA A 41 4.09 -16.44 -7.67
C ALA A 41 4.48 -16.25 -6.21
N ASP A 42 4.13 -17.22 -5.38
CA ASP A 42 4.82 -17.39 -4.10
C ASP A 42 6.30 -17.71 -4.38
N THR A 43 7.20 -17.07 -3.63
CA THR A 43 8.64 -17.18 -3.87
C THR A 43 9.19 -18.57 -3.54
N VAL A 44 8.47 -19.35 -2.75
CA VAL A 44 8.85 -20.70 -2.31
C VAL A 44 8.26 -21.75 -3.24
N THR A 45 6.95 -21.71 -3.51
CA THR A 45 6.27 -22.76 -4.29
C THR A 45 6.37 -22.53 -5.80
N GLN A 46 6.59 -21.29 -6.25
CA GLN A 46 6.48 -20.87 -7.65
C GLN A 46 5.10 -21.15 -8.28
N ASP A 47 4.09 -21.43 -7.47
CA ASP A 47 2.72 -21.55 -7.92
C ASP A 47 2.17 -20.15 -8.18
N TYR A 48 1.68 -19.98 -9.41
CA TYR A 48 1.19 -18.69 -9.83
C TYR A 48 -0.29 -18.53 -9.54
N VAL A 49 -0.63 -17.34 -9.03
CA VAL A 49 -1.99 -16.87 -8.80
C VAL A 49 -2.23 -15.67 -9.71
N TYR A 50 -3.38 -15.68 -10.40
CA TYR A 50 -3.79 -14.63 -11.32
C TYR A 50 -4.90 -13.77 -10.73
N TYR A 51 -4.65 -12.46 -10.70
CA TYR A 51 -5.57 -11.42 -10.26
C TYR A 51 -6.01 -10.61 -11.46
N SER A 52 -7.29 -10.71 -11.82
CA SER A 52 -7.85 -9.93 -12.93
C SER A 52 -8.16 -8.49 -12.51
N GLU A 53 -8.19 -7.59 -13.50
CA GLU A 53 -8.60 -6.20 -13.29
C GLU A 53 -10.02 -6.08 -12.72
N ASP A 54 -10.96 -6.86 -13.25
CA ASP A 54 -12.37 -6.81 -12.81
C ASP A 54 -12.52 -7.24 -11.34
N VAL A 55 -11.80 -8.29 -10.93
CA VAL A 55 -11.81 -8.78 -9.54
C VAL A 55 -11.19 -7.73 -8.62
N LEU A 56 -10.04 -7.17 -8.97
CA LEU A 56 -9.39 -6.13 -8.17
C LEU A 56 -10.27 -4.88 -8.06
N ARG A 57 -10.93 -4.47 -9.15
CA ARG A 57 -11.85 -3.33 -9.16
C ARG A 57 -13.06 -3.58 -8.26
N LYS A 58 -13.65 -4.77 -8.33
CA LYS A 58 -14.82 -5.17 -7.54
C LYS A 58 -14.51 -5.21 -6.04
N TYR A 59 -13.34 -5.73 -5.67
CA TYR A 59 -12.99 -5.99 -4.27
C TYR A 59 -12.01 -4.99 -3.65
N ALA A 60 -11.67 -3.89 -4.33
CA ALA A 60 -10.70 -2.91 -3.85
C ALA A 60 -11.03 -2.35 -2.45
N THR A 61 -12.31 -2.28 -2.08
CA THR A 61 -12.78 -1.78 -0.77
C THR A 61 -13.22 -2.90 0.19
N ASN A 62 -13.05 -4.17 -0.18
CA ASN A 62 -13.41 -5.30 0.69
C ASN A 62 -12.29 -5.60 1.71
N TRP A 63 -12.32 -4.88 2.84
CA TRP A 63 -11.33 -5.02 3.91
C TRP A 63 -11.99 -5.39 5.23
N SER A 64 -11.55 -6.46 5.89
CA SER A 64 -12.04 -6.81 7.24
C SER A 64 -11.25 -6.15 8.36
N THR A 65 -9.95 -5.96 8.15
CA THR A 65 -9.08 -5.11 8.97
C THR A 65 -8.11 -4.39 8.05
N ASN A 66 -7.37 -3.40 8.54
CA ASN A 66 -6.62 -2.49 7.68
C ASN A 66 -5.21 -2.19 8.20
N PHE A 67 -4.56 -3.17 8.81
CA PHE A 67 -3.28 -2.90 9.43
C PHE A 67 -2.14 -2.69 8.45
N LEU A 68 -1.10 -2.00 8.94
CA LEU A 68 0.19 -1.89 8.29
C LEU A 68 1.28 -2.35 9.24
N ASN A 69 2.03 -3.36 8.79
CA ASN A 69 3.18 -3.89 9.50
C ASN A 69 4.50 -3.54 8.80
N ILE A 70 5.57 -3.49 9.58
CA ILE A 70 6.92 -3.70 9.05
C ILE A 70 7.13 -5.21 8.94
N ASP A 71 7.22 -5.75 7.72
CA ASP A 71 7.25 -7.19 7.39
C ASP A 71 5.98 -8.01 7.75
N HIS A 72 6.01 -9.31 7.44
CA HIS A 72 4.92 -10.28 7.65
C HIS A 72 4.85 -10.84 9.11
N SER A 73 5.57 -10.24 10.05
CA SER A 73 5.56 -10.63 11.46
C SER A 73 4.20 -10.42 12.11
N SER A 74 3.81 -11.37 12.95
CA SER A 74 2.62 -11.29 13.81
C SER A 74 2.90 -10.57 15.14
N SER A 75 4.14 -10.10 15.36
CA SER A 75 4.52 -9.41 16.60
C SER A 75 3.83 -8.05 16.71
N VAL A 76 3.27 -7.75 17.88
CA VAL A 76 2.56 -6.49 18.14
C VAL A 76 3.45 -5.25 17.93
N ILE A 77 4.77 -5.37 18.13
CA ILE A 77 5.69 -4.24 17.97
C ILE A 77 5.97 -3.92 16.49
N HIS A 78 5.66 -4.84 15.57
CA HIS A 78 5.79 -4.64 14.12
C HIS A 78 4.58 -3.90 13.54
N ARG A 79 3.51 -3.69 14.32
CA ARG A 79 2.37 -2.87 13.93
C ARG A 79 2.79 -1.40 13.92
N ILE A 80 2.91 -0.81 12.73
CA ILE A 80 3.36 0.58 12.55
C ILE A 80 2.23 1.53 12.14
N GLY A 81 1.09 1.00 11.70
CA GLY A 81 -0.05 1.85 11.37
C GLY A 81 -1.17 1.14 10.62
N TYR A 82 -1.80 1.86 9.69
CA TYR A 82 -2.96 1.41 8.95
C TYR A 82 -2.94 1.83 7.48
N VAL A 83 -3.57 1.02 6.64
CA VAL A 83 -4.01 1.38 5.29
C VAL A 83 -5.39 2.04 5.40
N VAL A 84 -5.58 3.19 4.78
CA VAL A 84 -6.87 3.90 4.77
C VAL A 84 -7.24 4.37 3.38
N ASN A 85 -8.50 4.74 3.17
CA ASN A 85 -9.04 5.17 1.87
C ASN A 85 -8.72 4.19 0.71
N PRO A 86 -8.95 2.87 0.89
CA PRO A 86 -8.71 1.92 -0.17
C PRO A 86 -9.63 2.23 -1.36
N ARG A 87 -9.11 2.12 -2.57
CA ARG A 87 -9.83 2.42 -3.81
C ARG A 87 -9.18 1.74 -5.00
N TYR A 88 -9.96 1.53 -6.05
CA TYR A 88 -9.42 1.18 -7.35
C TYR A 88 -9.20 2.45 -8.18
N GLU A 89 -7.97 2.73 -8.57
CA GLU A 89 -7.58 3.96 -9.28
C GLU A 89 -6.35 3.67 -10.15
N ASP A 90 -6.32 4.20 -11.38
CA ASP A 90 -5.22 4.02 -12.35
C ASP A 90 -4.78 2.56 -12.56
N GLY A 91 -5.74 1.64 -12.65
CA GLY A 91 -5.46 0.23 -12.91
C GLY A 91 -4.90 -0.53 -11.69
N ALA A 92 -5.02 0.02 -10.48
CA ALA A 92 -4.48 -0.58 -9.27
C ALA A 92 -5.42 -0.46 -8.07
N VAL A 93 -5.32 -1.42 -7.14
CA VAL A 93 -5.79 -1.22 -5.77
C VAL A 93 -4.78 -0.29 -5.09
N LYS A 94 -5.26 0.87 -4.66
CA LYS A 94 -4.46 1.87 -3.95
C LYS A 94 -5.02 2.12 -2.56
N GLY A 95 -4.17 2.58 -1.66
CA GLY A 95 -4.53 3.05 -0.32
C GLY A 95 -3.57 4.12 0.17
N ASP A 96 -3.97 4.85 1.19
CA ASP A 96 -3.08 5.78 1.89
C ASP A 96 -2.50 5.08 3.13
N LEU A 97 -1.19 5.16 3.31
CA LEU A 97 -0.52 4.56 4.47
C LEU A 97 -0.38 5.60 5.58
N TYR A 98 -0.96 5.32 6.73
CA TYR A 98 -0.83 6.13 7.94
C TYR A 98 0.12 5.42 8.89
N ILE A 99 1.36 5.91 9.00
CA ILE A 99 2.38 5.36 9.90
C ILE A 99 2.52 6.27 11.12
N PHE A 100 2.36 5.71 12.32
CA PHE A 100 2.44 6.44 13.58
C PHE A 100 3.85 6.31 14.16
N PRO A 101 4.60 7.40 14.35
CA PRO A 101 6.00 7.36 14.79
C PRO A 101 6.17 7.07 16.31
N TYR A 102 5.27 6.29 16.90
CA TYR A 102 5.23 6.01 18.33
C TYR A 102 6.36 5.05 18.75
N THR A 103 6.64 4.03 17.96
CA THR A 103 7.73 3.07 18.21
C THR A 103 9.00 3.47 17.47
N SER A 104 10.16 2.99 17.92
CA SER A 104 11.43 3.12 17.17
C SER A 104 11.30 2.50 15.79
N VAL A 105 10.74 1.28 15.72
CA VAL A 105 10.48 0.53 14.49
C VAL A 105 9.70 1.36 13.46
N ALA A 106 8.63 2.05 13.89
CA ALA A 106 7.85 2.90 12.99
C ALA A 106 8.64 4.13 12.51
N ARG A 107 9.43 4.76 13.39
CA ARG A 107 10.30 5.90 13.02
C ARG A 107 11.39 5.49 12.04
N ASP A 108 12.01 4.34 12.26
CA ASP A 108 13.04 3.78 11.40
C ASP A 108 12.44 3.41 10.03
N THR A 109 11.23 2.83 10.01
CA THR A 109 10.50 2.54 8.76
C THR A 109 10.21 3.82 7.98
N ILE A 110 9.73 4.88 8.64
CA ILE A 110 9.54 6.20 8.01
C ILE A 110 10.86 6.70 7.41
N ALA A 111 11.96 6.61 8.15
CA ALA A 111 13.27 7.04 7.67
C ALA A 111 13.73 6.23 6.45
N LEU A 112 13.57 4.91 6.45
CA LEU A 112 13.92 4.04 5.32
C LEU A 112 13.10 4.39 4.06
N ILE A 113 11.80 4.63 4.21
CA ILE A 113 10.92 5.05 3.11
C ILE A 113 11.26 6.45 2.61
N ASP A 114 11.53 7.38 3.53
CA ASP A 114 11.86 8.77 3.17
C ASP A 114 13.20 8.91 2.47
N ASN A 115 14.15 8.02 2.76
CA ASN A 115 15.45 7.97 2.09
C ASN A 115 15.49 7.03 0.88
N GLY A 116 14.36 6.43 0.48
CA GLY A 116 14.26 5.57 -0.71
C GLY A 116 14.96 4.21 -0.57
N LEU A 117 15.27 3.78 0.66
CA LEU A 117 15.88 2.48 0.94
C LEU A 117 14.85 1.35 0.93
N VAL A 118 13.59 1.67 1.20
CA VAL A 118 12.47 0.73 1.16
C VAL A 118 11.28 1.39 0.47
N ASN A 119 10.68 0.73 -0.51
CA ASN A 119 9.50 1.23 -1.21
C ASN A 119 8.45 0.16 -1.51
N ALA A 120 8.74 -1.12 -1.28
CA ALA A 120 7.87 -2.22 -1.70
C ALA A 120 6.82 -2.56 -0.65
N LEU A 121 5.67 -3.04 -1.13
CA LEU A 121 4.53 -3.47 -0.32
C LEU A 121 4.12 -4.90 -0.67
N SER A 122 3.59 -5.59 0.33
CA SER A 122 2.94 -6.89 0.17
C SER A 122 1.58 -6.83 0.87
N CYS A 123 0.51 -7.13 0.17
CA CYS A 123 -0.83 -7.13 0.77
C CYS A 123 -1.08 -8.45 1.50
N GLU A 124 -1.85 -8.37 2.58
CA GLU A 124 -2.39 -9.53 3.26
C GLU A 124 -3.81 -9.77 2.76
N ILE A 125 -4.04 -10.93 2.14
CA ILE A 125 -5.27 -11.24 1.42
C ILE A 125 -5.74 -12.67 1.69
N LEU A 126 -7.06 -12.84 1.75
CA LEU A 126 -7.74 -14.12 1.63
C LEU A 126 -8.42 -14.16 0.28
N THR A 127 -8.35 -15.31 -0.39
CA THR A 127 -8.95 -15.52 -1.70
C THR A 127 -9.91 -16.70 -1.68
N THR A 128 -10.98 -16.57 -2.47
CA THR A 128 -11.64 -17.75 -3.05
C THR A 128 -11.18 -17.83 -4.49
N ASP A 129 -10.71 -19.00 -4.88
CA ASP A 129 -10.05 -19.20 -6.16
C ASP A 129 -10.31 -20.60 -6.73
N HIS A 130 -10.03 -20.74 -8.02
CA HIS A 130 -10.12 -22.00 -8.73
C HIS A 130 -8.90 -22.21 -9.62
N TYR A 131 -8.59 -23.47 -9.91
CA TYR A 131 -7.56 -23.79 -10.90
C TYR A 131 -8.13 -23.69 -12.32
N ASP A 132 -7.55 -22.82 -13.15
CA ASP A 132 -7.90 -22.72 -14.57
C ASP A 132 -6.92 -23.55 -15.40
N TYR A 133 -7.42 -24.63 -16.02
CA TYR A 133 -6.62 -25.55 -16.83
C TYR A 133 -6.05 -24.94 -18.12
N LEU A 134 -6.71 -23.90 -18.68
CA LEU A 134 -6.23 -23.21 -19.87
C LEU A 134 -5.10 -22.24 -19.51
N LYS A 135 -5.24 -21.50 -18.40
CA LYS A 135 -4.22 -20.57 -17.92
C LYS A 135 -3.08 -21.24 -17.14
N LYS A 136 -3.29 -22.50 -16.72
CA LYS A 136 -2.36 -23.30 -15.91
C LYS A 136 -1.91 -22.53 -14.66
N CYS A 137 -2.87 -21.95 -13.96
CA CYS A 137 -2.66 -21.21 -12.73
C CYS A 137 -3.95 -21.14 -11.91
N ILE A 138 -3.79 -20.79 -10.63
CA ILE A 138 -4.91 -20.41 -9.79
C ILE A 138 -5.44 -19.05 -10.29
N VAL A 139 -6.75 -18.92 -10.41
CA VAL A 139 -7.45 -17.70 -10.81
C VAL A 139 -8.32 -17.29 -9.64
N VAL A 140 -8.13 -16.05 -9.21
CA VAL A 140 -8.86 -15.48 -8.07
C VAL A 140 -10.23 -15.00 -8.53
N ASP A 141 -11.26 -15.45 -7.82
CA ASP A 141 -12.65 -15.03 -8.05
C ASP A 141 -13.06 -13.93 -7.08
N ASP A 142 -12.72 -14.11 -5.79
CA ASP A 142 -13.05 -13.19 -4.71
C ASP A 142 -11.84 -12.86 -3.84
N ILE A 143 -11.77 -11.61 -3.35
CA ILE A 143 -10.68 -11.11 -2.51
C ILE A 143 -11.25 -10.45 -1.26
N GLU A 144 -10.66 -10.77 -0.12
CA GLU A 144 -10.76 -10.01 1.11
C GLU A 144 -9.36 -9.56 1.54
N PHE A 145 -9.17 -8.24 1.66
CA PHE A 145 -7.95 -7.68 2.20
C PHE A 145 -8.05 -7.61 3.73
N PHE A 146 -6.95 -7.89 4.42
CA PHE A 146 -6.94 -7.75 5.88
C PHE A 146 -5.71 -7.02 6.43
N GLY A 147 -4.80 -6.57 5.57
CA GLY A 147 -3.62 -5.80 5.98
C GLY A 147 -2.62 -5.58 4.85
N CYS A 148 -1.48 -4.99 5.20
CA CYS A 148 -0.36 -4.79 4.31
C CYS A 148 0.96 -4.77 5.10
N ALA A 149 2.03 -5.18 4.46
CA ALA A 149 3.38 -5.20 5.00
C ALA A 149 4.31 -4.35 4.13
N VAL A 150 5.20 -3.60 4.78
CA VAL A 150 6.37 -3.00 4.13
C VAL A 150 7.44 -4.09 4.00
N VAL A 151 7.84 -4.39 2.76
CA VAL A 151 8.77 -5.49 2.44
C VAL A 151 9.91 -5.03 1.54
N THR A 152 10.92 -5.87 1.38
CA THR A 152 12.02 -5.65 0.43
C THR A 152 11.80 -6.38 -0.90
N ASN A 153 11.07 -7.51 -0.88
CA ASN A 153 10.81 -8.36 -2.03
C ASN A 153 9.30 -8.62 -2.16
N PRO A 154 8.55 -7.79 -2.91
CA PRO A 154 7.12 -7.98 -3.07
C PRO A 154 6.80 -9.05 -4.12
N ALA A 155 5.69 -9.78 -3.94
CA ALA A 155 5.19 -10.68 -4.98
C ALA A 155 4.67 -9.88 -6.20
N CYS A 156 3.94 -8.78 -5.93
CA CYS A 156 3.53 -7.81 -6.94
C CYS A 156 4.64 -6.78 -7.17
N LYS A 157 5.36 -6.89 -8.29
CA LYS A 157 6.49 -6.00 -8.65
C LYS A 157 6.16 -4.51 -8.67
N ASP A 158 4.88 -4.17 -8.90
CA ASP A 158 4.42 -2.79 -9.01
C ASP A 158 3.92 -2.22 -7.67
N ALA A 159 3.79 -3.07 -6.64
CA ALA A 159 3.30 -2.68 -5.33
C ALA A 159 4.34 -1.82 -4.61
N ARG A 160 3.98 -0.55 -4.36
CA ARG A 160 4.92 0.46 -3.89
C ARG A 160 4.28 1.60 -3.10
N ILE A 161 5.09 2.25 -2.26
CA ILE A 161 4.66 3.34 -1.37
C ILE A 161 4.70 4.70 -2.08
N LYS A 162 5.73 4.96 -2.88
CA LYS A 162 5.97 6.18 -3.66
C LYS A 162 6.17 5.85 -5.13
#